data_AF-A0A3B9AMI3-F1
#
_entry.id   AF-A0A3B9AMI3-F1
#
_cell.length_a   1.000
_cell.length_b   1.000
_cell.length_c   1.000
_cell.angle_alpha   90.00
_cell.angle_beta   90.00
_cell.angle_gamma   90.00
#
_symmetry.space_group_name_H-M   'P 1'
#
loop_
_entity.id
_entity.type
_entity.pdbx_description
1 polymer ?
#
loop_
_entity_poly.entity_id
_entity_poly.type
_entity_poly.pdbx_seq_one_letter_code
_entity_poly.pdbx_strand_id
1 'polypeptide(L)'
;KDVTPPSLTCPANATVAANSSCQATVGTRTAASLSDNCNPSPTVTQSPVAATILTGHNTVQTVTLTANDGNGNTSTCTMTVTVKDVTPPNVTCQSNVTINANASCQGALGLYTLTGTDNCSPSLGYTQSPSNGTILSGHNTVQLVTLTASDDAGNTATCPLPVPLKDVTPPSI
;
A
#
# COMPACT_ATOMS: atom_id res chain seq x y z
N LYS A 1 -39.23 -20.19 30.19
CA LYS A 1 -38.72 -20.08 28.81
C LYS A 1 -38.16 -18.69 28.68
N ASP A 2 -36.89 -18.56 28.31
CA ASP A 2 -36.31 -17.25 28.02
C ASP A 2 -36.80 -16.73 26.67
N VAL A 3 -37.04 -15.43 26.59
CA VAL A 3 -37.54 -14.71 25.41
C VAL A 3 -36.75 -13.44 25.12
N THR A 4 -35.73 -13.14 25.92
CA THR A 4 -34.89 -11.95 25.75
C THR A 4 -33.64 -12.35 24.98
N PRO A 5 -33.32 -11.70 23.85
CA PRO A 5 -32.07 -11.95 23.14
C PRO A 5 -30.82 -11.45 23.90
N PRO A 6 -29.65 -12.06 23.70
CA PRO A 6 -28.39 -11.57 24.26
C PRO A 6 -28.09 -10.12 23.86
N SER A 7 -27.52 -9.35 24.78
CA SER A 7 -26.88 -8.07 24.46
C SER A 7 -25.47 -8.32 23.93
N LEU A 8 -25.24 -7.92 22.67
CA LEU A 8 -24.00 -8.17 21.93
C LEU A 8 -23.44 -6.85 21.37
N THR A 9 -22.19 -6.55 21.70
CA THR A 9 -21.43 -5.42 21.13
C THR A 9 -20.30 -5.93 20.27
N CYS A 10 -20.17 -5.40 19.05
CA CYS A 10 -19.09 -5.78 18.14
C CYS A 10 -17.75 -5.13 18.52
N PRO A 11 -16.63 -5.78 18.18
CA PRO A 11 -15.33 -5.13 18.24
C PRO A 11 -15.25 -3.99 17.21
N ALA A 12 -14.27 -3.11 17.39
CA ALA A 12 -14.00 -2.03 16.44
C ALA A 12 -13.58 -2.59 15.06
N ASN A 13 -13.76 -1.78 14.02
CA ASN A 13 -13.26 -2.07 12.68
C ASN A 13 -11.75 -2.32 12.69
N ALA A 14 -11.27 -3.20 11.83
CA ALA A 14 -9.88 -3.61 11.79
C ALA A 14 -9.29 -3.44 10.40
N THR A 15 -7.98 -3.24 10.36
CA THR A 15 -7.19 -3.26 9.13
C THR A 15 -6.18 -4.40 9.22
N VAL A 16 -5.97 -5.11 8.12
CA VAL A 16 -4.99 -6.20 8.00
C VAL A 16 -4.06 -5.91 6.83
N ALA A 17 -2.76 -6.09 7.04
CA ALA A 17 -1.77 -5.89 6.00
C ALA A 17 -1.87 -7.01 4.94
N ALA A 18 -1.78 -6.64 3.67
CA ALA A 18 -1.66 -7.58 2.58
C ALA A 18 -0.29 -8.28 2.61
N ASN A 19 -0.25 -9.54 2.19
CA ASN A 19 0.97 -10.30 1.98
C ASN A 19 1.52 -10.11 0.55
N SER A 20 2.57 -10.85 0.19
CA SER A 20 3.23 -10.79 -1.13
C SER A 20 2.36 -11.20 -2.32
N SER A 21 1.18 -11.79 -2.09
CA SER A 21 0.18 -12.12 -3.12
C SER A 21 -1.02 -11.15 -3.11
N CYS A 22 -0.87 -10.00 -2.45
CA CYS A 22 -1.95 -9.06 -2.14
C CYS A 22 -3.15 -9.68 -1.42
N GLN A 23 -2.87 -10.63 -0.54
CA GLN A 23 -3.91 -11.33 0.23
C GLN A 23 -3.78 -11.05 1.72
N ALA A 24 -4.91 -11.07 2.40
CA ALA A 24 -4.97 -11.11 3.85
C ALA A 24 -6.07 -12.09 4.29
N THR A 25 -6.09 -12.45 5.57
CA THR A 25 -7.13 -13.34 6.10
C THR A 25 -7.97 -12.66 7.16
N VAL A 26 -9.27 -12.96 7.16
CA VAL A 26 -10.15 -12.63 8.29
C VAL A 26 -9.70 -13.44 9.50
N GLY A 27 -9.08 -12.79 10.49
CA GLY A 27 -8.80 -13.42 11.79
C GLY A 27 -10.07 -13.67 12.60
N THR A 28 -9.97 -14.52 13.63
CA THR A 28 -11.04 -14.73 14.62
C THR A 28 -11.44 -13.42 15.28
N ARG A 29 -12.75 -13.18 15.38
CA ARG A 29 -13.33 -11.98 15.98
C ARG A 29 -14.13 -12.34 17.22
N THR A 30 -13.81 -11.67 18.31
CA THR A 30 -14.51 -11.80 19.60
C THR A 30 -15.42 -10.60 19.80
N ALA A 31 -16.58 -10.81 20.42
CA ALA A 31 -17.44 -9.73 20.85
C ALA A 31 -16.70 -8.79 21.81
N ALA A 32 -16.97 -7.49 21.74
CA ALA A 32 -16.47 -6.52 22.71
C ALA A 32 -17.18 -6.65 24.05
N SER A 33 -18.48 -6.96 24.03
CA SER A 33 -19.25 -7.35 25.20
C SER A 33 -20.32 -8.36 24.80
N LEU A 34 -20.62 -9.26 25.72
CA LEU A 34 -21.68 -10.25 25.59
C LEU A 34 -22.31 -10.51 26.95
N SER A 35 -23.62 -10.39 27.04
CA SER A 35 -24.36 -10.69 28.27
C SER A 35 -25.78 -11.11 27.94
N ASP A 36 -26.37 -11.93 28.80
CA ASP A 36 -27.78 -12.30 28.74
C ASP A 36 -28.34 -12.40 30.17
N ASN A 37 -29.66 -12.24 30.34
CA ASN A 37 -30.31 -12.25 31.65
C ASN A 37 -30.48 -13.64 32.25
N CYS A 38 -30.52 -14.70 31.43
CA CYS A 38 -30.74 -16.07 31.88
C CYS A 38 -29.62 -17.04 31.47
N ASN A 39 -28.79 -16.67 30.49
CA ASN A 39 -27.57 -17.40 30.14
C ASN A 39 -26.30 -16.58 30.49
N PRO A 40 -25.50 -16.97 31.49
CA PRO A 40 -24.28 -16.26 31.85
C PRO A 40 -23.14 -16.43 30.84
N SER A 41 -23.27 -17.29 29.84
CA SER A 41 -22.27 -17.55 28.80
C SER A 41 -22.92 -17.91 27.45
N PRO A 42 -23.56 -16.94 26.76
CA PRO A 42 -24.07 -17.16 25.42
C PRO A 42 -22.93 -17.54 24.46
N THR A 43 -23.26 -18.32 23.43
CA THR A 43 -22.28 -18.72 22.40
C THR A 43 -22.22 -17.69 21.29
N VAL A 44 -21.05 -17.50 20.66
CA VAL A 44 -20.88 -16.58 19.52
C VAL A 44 -20.31 -17.31 18.31
N THR A 45 -20.94 -17.11 17.17
CA THR A 45 -20.43 -17.56 15.86
C THR A 45 -20.07 -16.37 14.99
N GLN A 46 -19.09 -16.57 14.11
CA GLN A 46 -18.60 -15.55 13.18
C GLN A 46 -18.87 -15.96 11.73
N SER A 47 -19.29 -15.01 10.89
CA SER A 47 -19.34 -15.14 9.43
C SER A 47 -18.76 -13.90 8.74
N PRO A 48 -17.84 -14.02 7.78
CA PRO A 48 -17.24 -15.25 7.30
C PRO A 48 -16.34 -15.89 8.36
N VAL A 49 -16.10 -17.20 8.23
CA VAL A 49 -15.25 -17.94 9.18
C VAL A 49 -13.83 -17.40 9.20
N ALA A 50 -13.13 -17.60 10.31
CA ALA A 50 -11.72 -17.28 10.39
C ALA A 50 -10.92 -17.98 9.28
N ALA A 51 -9.81 -17.37 8.86
CA ALA A 51 -8.98 -17.77 7.72
C ALA A 51 -9.60 -17.57 6.32
N THR A 52 -10.79 -16.96 6.21
CA THR A 52 -11.32 -16.51 4.91
C THR A 52 -10.35 -15.54 4.25
N ILE A 53 -9.96 -15.81 3.00
CA ILE A 53 -8.99 -15.01 2.24
C ILE A 53 -9.68 -13.80 1.61
N LEU A 54 -9.07 -12.64 1.78
CA LEU A 54 -9.40 -11.38 1.13
C LEU A 54 -8.27 -11.03 0.17
N THR A 55 -8.59 -10.53 -1.03
CA THR A 55 -7.59 -10.22 -2.06
C THR A 55 -7.76 -8.78 -2.55
N GLY A 56 -6.67 -8.03 -2.64
CA GLY A 56 -6.65 -6.68 -3.17
C GLY A 56 -6.62 -5.60 -2.09
N HIS A 57 -5.86 -4.54 -2.35
CA HIS A 57 -5.83 -3.33 -1.53
C HIS A 57 -7.23 -2.69 -1.41
N ASN A 58 -7.56 -2.16 -0.22
CA ASN A 58 -8.85 -1.57 0.13
C ASN A 58 -10.06 -2.51 0.02
N THR A 59 -9.84 -3.82 -0.09
CA THR A 59 -10.92 -4.79 0.01
C THR A 59 -11.51 -4.77 1.41
N VAL A 60 -12.80 -4.49 1.51
CA VAL A 60 -13.54 -4.42 2.78
C VAL A 60 -14.42 -5.65 2.91
N GLN A 61 -14.21 -6.42 3.98
CA GLN A 61 -15.06 -7.54 4.36
C GLN A 61 -15.90 -7.20 5.59
N THR A 62 -17.21 -7.29 5.46
CA THR A 62 -18.12 -7.25 6.61
C THR A 62 -18.09 -8.59 7.33
N VAL A 63 -17.86 -8.56 8.64
CA VAL A 63 -17.92 -9.71 9.54
C VAL A 63 -19.12 -9.55 10.46
N THR A 64 -19.99 -10.56 10.47
CA THR A 64 -21.15 -10.67 11.35
C THR A 64 -20.83 -11.61 12.51
N LEU A 65 -21.03 -11.12 13.73
CA LEU A 65 -21.07 -11.96 14.94
C LEU A 65 -22.53 -12.23 15.30
N THR A 66 -22.84 -13.49 15.60
CA THR A 66 -24.17 -13.91 16.06
C THR A 66 -24.04 -14.54 17.43
N ALA A 67 -24.71 -13.96 18.43
CA ALA A 67 -24.84 -14.53 19.76
C ALA A 67 -26.10 -15.40 19.86
N ASN A 68 -26.01 -16.53 20.54
CA ASN A 68 -27.12 -17.44 20.81
C ASN A 68 -27.13 -17.82 22.30
N ASP A 69 -28.27 -17.59 22.96
CA ASP A 69 -28.50 -17.87 24.38
C ASP A 69 -28.78 -19.35 24.70
N GLY A 70 -28.89 -20.23 23.70
CA GLY A 70 -29.25 -21.64 23.88
C GLY A 70 -30.74 -21.89 24.15
N ASN A 71 -31.55 -20.84 24.22
CA ASN A 71 -33.01 -20.87 24.40
C ASN A 71 -33.77 -20.45 23.14
N GLY A 72 -33.05 -20.18 22.05
CA GLY A 72 -33.59 -19.84 20.73
C GLY A 72 -33.63 -18.34 20.46
N ASN A 73 -33.09 -17.50 21.36
CA ASN A 73 -32.96 -16.08 21.12
C ASN A 73 -31.55 -15.76 20.61
N THR A 74 -31.49 -14.89 19.61
CA THR A 74 -30.22 -14.52 18.96
C THR A 74 -30.13 -13.03 18.76
N SER A 75 -28.90 -12.50 18.83
CA SER A 75 -28.59 -11.14 18.42
C SER A 75 -27.38 -11.12 17.50
N THR A 76 -27.30 -10.10 16.65
CA THR A 76 -26.21 -9.96 15.69
C THR A 76 -25.60 -8.58 15.76
N CYS A 77 -24.31 -8.49 15.52
CA CYS A 77 -23.63 -7.23 15.27
C CYS A 77 -22.66 -7.39 14.09
N THR A 78 -22.24 -6.27 13.49
CA THR A 78 -21.30 -6.28 12.37
C THR A 78 -20.10 -5.36 12.60
N MET A 79 -18.98 -5.71 11.99
CA MET A 79 -17.76 -4.91 11.93
C MET A 79 -17.05 -5.15 10.59
N THR A 80 -16.13 -4.29 10.19
CA THR A 80 -15.39 -4.44 8.92
C THR A 80 -13.92 -4.76 9.11
N VAL A 81 -13.40 -5.61 8.22
CA VAL A 81 -11.98 -5.89 8.07
C VAL A 81 -11.54 -5.37 6.71
N THR A 82 -10.62 -4.41 6.70
CA THR A 82 -10.09 -3.81 5.47
C THR A 82 -8.68 -4.31 5.20
N VAL A 83 -8.42 -4.76 3.98
CA VAL A 83 -7.07 -5.09 3.51
C VAL A 83 -6.35 -3.81 3.17
N LYS A 84 -5.16 -3.60 3.74
CA LYS A 84 -4.30 -2.47 3.42
C LYS A 84 -2.98 -2.97 2.88
N ASP A 85 -2.57 -2.40 1.76
CA ASP A 85 -1.24 -2.63 1.25
C ASP A 85 -0.28 -1.67 1.94
N VAL A 86 0.88 -2.19 2.30
CA VAL A 86 1.93 -1.53 3.06
C VAL A 86 3.31 -1.83 2.46
N THR A 87 3.35 -2.53 1.32
CA THR A 87 4.58 -2.97 0.68
C THR A 87 4.97 -1.95 -0.37
N PRO A 88 6.17 -1.33 -0.29
CA PRO A 88 6.65 -0.46 -1.35
C PRO A 88 6.92 -1.23 -2.66
N PRO A 89 6.82 -0.55 -3.82
CA PRO A 89 7.18 -1.15 -5.11
C PRO A 89 8.62 -1.67 -5.14
N ASN A 90 8.83 -2.80 -5.83
CA ASN A 90 10.17 -3.26 -6.16
C ASN A 90 10.62 -2.63 -7.49
N VAL A 91 11.64 -1.78 -7.46
CA VAL A 91 12.09 -0.99 -8.62
C VAL A 91 13.46 -1.44 -9.14
N THR A 92 13.62 -1.38 -10.46
CA THR A 92 14.91 -1.50 -11.15
C THR A 92 15.27 -0.15 -11.76
N CYS A 93 16.38 0.41 -11.30
CA CYS A 93 16.84 1.72 -11.70
C CYS A 93 17.54 1.68 -13.05
N GLN A 94 17.30 2.69 -13.89
CA GLN A 94 18.16 2.97 -15.03
C GLN A 94 19.57 3.32 -14.54
N SER A 95 20.59 2.89 -15.27
CA SER A 95 22.00 3.20 -15.01
C SER A 95 22.63 3.94 -16.20
N ASN A 96 23.76 4.62 -15.95
CA ASN A 96 24.65 5.16 -16.98
C ASN A 96 24.00 6.23 -17.87
N VAL A 97 23.82 7.43 -17.30
CA VAL A 97 23.41 8.61 -18.06
C VAL A 97 24.54 9.64 -18.03
N THR A 98 24.73 10.38 -19.12
CA THR A 98 25.61 11.55 -19.17
C THR A 98 24.97 12.56 -20.11
N ILE A 99 25.06 13.84 -19.78
CA ILE A 99 24.61 14.93 -20.64
C ILE A 99 25.85 15.60 -21.21
N ASN A 100 25.80 15.94 -22.49
CA ASN A 100 26.85 16.72 -23.13
C ASN A 100 26.53 18.21 -22.99
N ALA A 101 27.55 18.99 -22.63
CA ALA A 101 27.44 20.44 -22.55
C ALA A 101 27.39 21.07 -23.95
N ASN A 102 26.61 22.13 -24.08
CA ASN A 102 26.58 23.00 -25.26
C ASN A 102 27.69 24.06 -25.21
N ALA A 103 27.74 24.95 -26.21
CA ALA A 103 28.72 26.03 -26.28
C ALA A 103 28.71 27.02 -25.10
N SER A 104 27.61 27.06 -24.33
CA SER A 104 27.49 27.87 -23.10
C SER A 104 27.84 27.07 -21.83
N CYS A 105 28.45 25.89 -21.95
CA CYS A 105 28.71 24.96 -20.86
C CYS A 105 27.44 24.53 -20.09
N GLN A 106 26.33 24.39 -20.80
CA GLN A 106 25.02 24.02 -20.25
C GLN A 106 24.46 22.74 -20.88
N GLY A 107 23.63 22.01 -20.14
CA GLY A 107 22.88 20.86 -20.65
C GLY A 107 21.55 20.69 -19.93
N ALA A 108 20.53 20.18 -20.61
CA ALA A 108 19.21 19.95 -20.03
C ALA A 108 19.04 18.49 -19.58
N LEU A 109 18.44 18.26 -18.41
CA LEU A 109 18.03 16.92 -17.99
C LEU A 109 17.01 16.36 -18.99
N GLY A 110 17.18 15.09 -19.36
CA GLY A 110 16.17 14.34 -20.08
C GLY A 110 15.04 13.85 -19.17
N LEU A 111 14.11 13.10 -19.78
CA LEU A 111 13.17 12.25 -19.06
C LEU A 111 13.83 10.89 -18.86
N TYR A 112 14.00 10.49 -17.61
CA TYR A 112 14.56 9.18 -17.27
C TYR A 112 13.47 8.22 -16.83
N THR A 113 13.77 6.94 -16.93
CA THR A 113 12.81 5.88 -16.66
C THR A 113 13.32 4.95 -15.58
N LEU A 114 12.40 4.33 -14.87
CA LEU A 114 12.64 3.15 -14.06
C LEU A 114 11.50 2.18 -14.34
N THR A 115 11.72 0.90 -14.05
CA THR A 115 10.66 -0.10 -14.09
C THR A 115 10.39 -0.61 -12.69
N GLY A 116 9.15 -0.92 -12.36
CA GLY A 116 8.82 -1.55 -11.09
C GLY A 116 7.69 -2.54 -11.19
N THR A 117 7.58 -3.36 -10.16
CA THR A 117 6.45 -4.26 -9.91
C THR A 117 6.01 -4.10 -8.48
N ASP A 118 4.73 -4.36 -8.22
CA ASP A 118 4.18 -4.37 -6.87
C ASP A 118 3.23 -5.57 -6.70
N ASN A 119 3.09 -6.05 -5.46
CA ASN A 119 2.24 -7.20 -5.16
C ASN A 119 0.75 -6.85 -5.28
N CYS A 120 0.35 -5.62 -4.95
CA CYS A 120 -1.04 -5.17 -4.88
C CYS A 120 -1.45 -4.21 -5.98
N SER A 121 -0.50 -3.61 -6.69
CA SER A 121 -0.75 -2.60 -7.71
C SER A 121 -0.28 -3.09 -9.08
N PRO A 122 -1.21 -3.37 -10.03
CA PRO A 122 -0.85 -3.82 -11.37
C PRO A 122 -0.24 -2.69 -12.23
N SER A 123 -0.45 -1.44 -11.83
CA SER A 123 0.13 -0.25 -12.43
C SER A 123 0.80 0.61 -11.37
N LEU A 124 1.94 1.22 -11.74
CA LEU A 124 2.67 2.14 -10.87
C LEU A 124 2.69 3.55 -11.49
N GLY A 125 2.65 4.56 -10.63
CA GLY A 125 2.97 5.93 -10.97
C GLY A 125 4.48 6.16 -10.95
N TYR A 126 4.99 6.97 -11.89
CA TYR A 126 6.41 7.32 -11.95
C TYR A 126 6.60 8.83 -11.98
N THR A 127 7.55 9.32 -11.17
CA THR A 127 7.92 10.72 -11.14
C THR A 127 9.45 10.89 -11.12
N GLN A 128 9.90 12.09 -11.47
CA GLN A 128 11.30 12.46 -11.57
C GLN A 128 11.50 13.82 -10.90
N SER A 129 12.58 13.96 -10.12
CA SER A 129 13.04 15.23 -9.57
C SER A 129 14.58 15.32 -9.59
N PRO A 130 15.20 16.37 -10.17
CA PRO A 130 14.57 17.52 -10.82
C PRO A 130 13.83 17.17 -12.12
N SER A 131 12.87 17.99 -12.52
CA SER A 131 12.01 17.74 -13.67
C SER A 131 12.79 17.72 -14.99
N ASN A 132 12.23 17.01 -15.97
CA ASN A 132 12.72 17.02 -17.34
C ASN A 132 12.85 18.47 -17.85
N GLY A 133 13.96 18.77 -18.53
CA GLY A 133 14.29 20.10 -19.03
C GLY A 133 15.04 21.00 -18.04
N THR A 134 15.28 20.56 -16.80
CA THR A 134 16.12 21.33 -15.85
C THR A 134 17.52 21.57 -16.43
N ILE A 135 17.97 22.82 -16.45
CA ILE A 135 19.27 23.20 -17.00
C ILE A 135 20.37 23.05 -15.94
N LEU A 136 21.41 22.31 -16.29
CA LEU A 136 22.66 22.18 -15.56
C LEU A 136 23.72 23.10 -16.20
N SER A 137 24.64 23.61 -15.39
CA SER A 137 25.76 24.42 -15.85
C SER A 137 27.06 23.96 -15.20
N GLY A 138 28.18 24.11 -15.92
CA GLY A 138 29.52 23.79 -15.42
C GLY A 138 29.97 22.38 -15.78
N HIS A 139 31.20 22.30 -16.30
CA HIS A 139 31.84 21.03 -16.63
C HIS A 139 32.04 20.16 -15.36
N ASN A 140 31.76 18.87 -15.47
CA ASN A 140 31.81 17.88 -14.39
C ASN A 140 30.80 18.10 -13.24
N THR A 141 29.81 18.98 -13.42
CA THR A 141 28.67 19.05 -12.50
C THR A 141 27.89 17.73 -12.56
N VAL A 142 27.66 17.09 -11.41
CA VAL A 142 26.85 15.88 -11.30
C VAL A 142 25.51 16.24 -10.64
N GLN A 143 24.43 16.15 -11.41
CA GLN A 143 23.08 16.29 -10.86
C GLN A 143 22.59 14.93 -10.35
N LEU A 144 22.18 14.87 -9.10
CA LEU A 144 21.46 13.71 -8.59
C LEU A 144 19.98 13.82 -8.97
N VAL A 145 19.52 12.95 -9.85
CA VAL A 145 18.10 12.84 -10.22
C VAL A 145 17.49 11.70 -9.42
N THR A 146 16.43 11.98 -8.68
CA THR A 146 15.65 10.97 -7.97
C THR A 146 14.45 10.59 -8.81
N LEU A 147 14.38 9.32 -9.20
CA LEU A 147 13.21 8.73 -9.83
C LEU A 147 12.40 8.01 -8.75
N THR A 148 11.08 8.15 -8.76
CA THR A 148 10.19 7.59 -7.73
C THR A 148 9.08 6.79 -8.39
N ALA A 149 8.89 5.55 -7.93
CA ALA A 149 7.69 4.76 -8.17
C ALA A 149 6.72 4.93 -7.00
N SER A 150 5.41 5.03 -7.29
CA SER A 150 4.33 5.00 -6.31
C SER A 150 3.29 3.96 -6.70
N ASP A 151 2.82 3.19 -5.73
CA ASP A 151 1.69 2.27 -5.91
C ASP A 151 0.34 2.94 -5.64
N ASP A 152 -0.77 2.20 -5.80
CA ASP A 152 -2.13 2.69 -5.57
C ASP A 152 -2.46 2.90 -4.07
N ALA A 153 -1.66 2.31 -3.18
CA ALA A 153 -1.78 2.47 -1.73
C ALA A 153 -0.98 3.66 -1.20
N GLY A 154 -0.19 4.31 -2.06
CA GLY A 154 0.67 5.44 -1.74
C GLY A 154 2.03 5.05 -1.16
N ASN A 155 2.42 3.77 -1.16
CA ASN A 155 3.80 3.41 -0.82
C ASN A 155 4.72 3.76 -2.01
N THR A 156 5.98 4.07 -1.69
CA THR A 156 6.93 4.58 -2.69
C THR A 156 8.29 3.92 -2.58
N ALA A 157 8.95 3.80 -3.73
CA ALA A 157 10.34 3.37 -3.85
C ALA A 157 11.10 4.32 -4.76
N THR A 158 12.38 4.58 -4.45
CA THR A 158 13.18 5.58 -5.16
C THR A 158 14.47 5.00 -5.73
N CYS A 159 14.91 5.62 -6.83
CA CYS A 159 16.11 5.31 -7.57
C CYS A 159 16.95 6.59 -7.74
N PRO A 160 18.06 6.74 -7.00
CA PRO A 160 19.00 7.83 -7.23
C PRO A 160 19.82 7.58 -8.50
N LEU A 161 19.81 8.54 -9.42
CA LEU A 161 20.53 8.51 -10.70
C LEU A 161 21.49 9.71 -10.79
N PRO A 162 22.81 9.49 -10.62
CA PRO A 162 23.81 10.51 -10.86
C PRO A 162 23.95 10.81 -12.36
N VAL A 163 23.77 12.07 -12.74
CA VAL A 163 23.85 12.55 -14.13
C VAL A 163 24.96 13.60 -14.26
N PRO A 164 26.17 13.21 -14.70
CA PRO A 164 27.25 14.14 -15.01
C PRO A 164 26.99 14.95 -16.28
N LEU A 165 27.32 16.24 -16.24
CA LEU A 165 27.45 17.13 -17.39
C LEU A 165 28.91 17.14 -17.85
N LYS A 166 29.18 16.69 -19.08
CA LYS A 166 30.53 16.65 -19.65
C LYS A 166 30.65 17.56 -20.86
N ASP A 167 31.75 18.30 -20.91
CA ASP A 167 32.17 18.93 -22.15
C ASP A 167 32.93 17.90 -22.97
N VAL A 168 32.52 17.73 -24.21
CA VAL A 168 33.11 16.81 -25.18
C VAL A 168 33.65 17.56 -26.40
N THR A 169 33.60 18.89 -26.39
CA THR A 169 34.04 19.76 -27.49
C THR A 169 35.55 19.98 -27.39
N PRO A 170 36.34 19.55 -28.39
CA PRO A 170 37.77 19.86 -28.41
C PRO A 170 38.03 21.36 -28.63
N PRO A 171 39.15 21.91 -28.13
CA PRO A 171 39.54 23.28 -28.43
C PRO A 171 39.81 23.45 -29.93
N SER A 172 39.30 24.53 -30.53
CA SER A 172 39.64 24.97 -31.89
C SER A 172 40.76 26.01 -31.86
N ILE A 173 41.70 25.90 -32.80
CA ILE A 173 42.83 26.82 -33.00
C ILE A 173 42.46 27.84 -34.07
#